data_AF-A0AAD5KD57-F1
#
_entry.id   AF-A0AAD5KD57-F1
#
_cell.length_a   1.000
_cell.length_b   1.000
_cell.length_c   1.000
_cell.angle_alpha   90.00
_cell.angle_beta   90.00
_cell.angle_gamma   90.00
#
_symmetry.space_group_name_H-M   'P 1'
#
loop_
_entity.id
_entity.type
_entity.pdbx_description
1 polymer ?
#
loop_
_entity_poly.entity_id
_entity_poly.type
_entity_poly.pdbx_seq_one_letter_code
_entity_poly.pdbx_strand_id
1 'polypeptide(L)'
;METDHSEEIINRLAFLQDRFESQEGYTIKAKAEEVLEGIGFKTSDLEKPLRTFSGGWRMRVMLAKLLLEKPSLLMLDEPTNHLDLPSIQWVENYLKTYEGAVVVVSHDQTFLDNCISSTVEVASQTLTLYPGNYSFYKEEKVERMEIQQNAYENQQQMIKQTEKFIERFRAKATKSNQVQSRIKALDRMDKVHEVVNDEVSVNFKFKFSQKSGRDVVILDQVSKAYGDLVILKNTTARIERGDKIALIGANGGEKSRVALAKTLISEANFLLLDEPTNHLDFQSVKF
;
A
#
# COMPACT_ATOMS: atom_id res chain seq x y z
N MET A 1 -64.18 16.02 13.34
CA MET A 1 -62.82 16.58 13.38
C MET A 1 -62.05 15.86 12.29
N GLU A 2 -62.02 16.44 11.09
CA GLU A 2 -61.10 15.99 10.05
C GLU A 2 -59.71 16.42 10.47
N THR A 3 -58.82 15.47 10.70
CA THR A 3 -57.39 15.74 10.87
C THR A 3 -56.88 16.30 9.55
N ASP A 4 -56.45 17.56 9.53
CA ASP A 4 -55.87 18.17 8.34
C ASP A 4 -54.47 17.59 8.09
N HIS A 5 -54.44 16.46 7.39
CA HIS A 5 -53.22 15.78 6.98
C HIS A 5 -52.33 16.64 6.06
N SER A 6 -52.83 17.78 5.57
CA SER A 6 -52.11 18.67 4.66
C SER A 6 -50.97 19.40 5.37
N GLU A 7 -51.17 19.92 6.58
CA GLU A 7 -50.11 20.63 7.32
C GLU A 7 -48.98 19.70 7.74
N GLU A 8 -49.30 18.49 8.19
CA GLU A 8 -48.28 17.50 8.57
C GLU A 8 -47.43 17.06 7.37
N ILE A 9 -48.06 16.84 6.21
CA ILE A 9 -47.36 16.50 4.96
C ILE A 9 -46.49 17.67 4.48
N ILE A 10 -46.98 18.91 4.55
CA ILE A 10 -46.22 20.11 4.15
C ILE A 10 -44.99 20.28 5.04
N ASN A 11 -45.17 20.18 6.37
CA ASN A 11 -44.05 20.26 7.31
C ASN A 11 -43.04 19.13 7.10
N ARG A 12 -43.52 17.91 6.81
CA ARG A 12 -42.65 16.78 6.50
C ARG A 12 -41.88 16.99 5.20
N LEU A 13 -42.52 17.54 4.17
CA LEU A 13 -41.89 17.84 2.89
C LEU A 13 -40.80 18.91 3.06
N ALA A 14 -41.11 20.00 3.76
CA ALA A 14 -40.14 21.07 4.05
C ALA A 14 -38.91 20.53 4.79
N PHE A 15 -39.13 19.74 5.85
CA PHE A 15 -38.03 19.10 6.59
C PHE A 15 -37.19 18.16 5.72
N LEU A 16 -37.82 17.38 4.82
CA LEU A 16 -37.10 16.49 3.91
C LEU A 16 -36.33 17.27 2.84
N GLN A 17 -36.88 18.38 2.34
CA GLN A 17 -36.21 19.25 1.38
C GLN A 17 -35.00 19.94 2.00
N ASP A 18 -35.13 20.52 3.19
CA ASP A 18 -34.02 21.14 3.93
C ASP A 18 -32.91 20.11 4.20
N ARG A 19 -33.28 18.90 4.62
CA ARG A 19 -32.31 17.81 4.80
C ARG A 19 -31.63 17.43 3.50
N PHE A 20 -32.38 17.27 2.42
CA PHE A 20 -31.83 16.91 1.12
C PHE A 20 -30.86 17.98 0.60
N GLU A 21 -31.19 19.25 0.77
CA GLU A 21 -30.33 20.38 0.40
C GLU A 21 -29.06 20.43 1.27
N SER A 22 -29.21 20.28 2.59
CA SER A 22 -28.08 20.23 3.54
C SER A 22 -27.10 19.08 3.28
N GLN A 23 -27.57 17.99 2.68
CA GLN A 23 -26.79 16.83 2.28
C GLN A 23 -26.35 16.90 0.81
N GLU A 24 -26.40 18.09 0.22
CA GLU A 24 -25.95 18.36 -1.15
C GLU A 24 -26.67 17.51 -2.21
N GLY A 25 -27.91 17.09 -1.94
CA GLY A 25 -28.63 16.11 -2.75
C GLY A 25 -28.83 16.49 -4.22
N TYR A 26 -28.83 17.78 -4.55
CA TYR A 26 -28.88 18.25 -5.94
C TYR A 26 -27.56 18.09 -6.69
N THR A 27 -26.42 18.08 -5.98
CA THR A 27 -25.07 17.97 -6.58
C THR A 27 -24.44 16.60 -6.39
N ILE A 28 -25.03 15.74 -5.54
CA ILE A 28 -24.46 14.43 -5.21
C ILE A 28 -24.23 13.56 -6.44
N LYS A 29 -25.08 13.65 -7.46
CA LYS A 29 -24.91 12.91 -8.72
C LYS A 29 -23.63 13.34 -9.43
N ALA A 30 -23.44 14.64 -9.63
CA ALA A 30 -22.25 15.17 -10.28
C ALA A 30 -20.96 14.83 -9.49
N LYS A 31 -21.00 14.93 -8.16
CA LYS A 31 -19.89 14.52 -7.29
C LYS A 31 -19.58 13.03 -7.40
N ALA A 32 -20.62 12.19 -7.48
CA ALA A 32 -20.44 10.75 -7.64
C ALA A 32 -19.80 10.40 -8.98
N GLU A 33 -20.21 11.06 -10.06
CA GLU A 33 -19.61 10.90 -11.39
C GLU A 33 -18.14 11.33 -11.37
N GLU A 34 -17.81 12.50 -10.79
CA GLU A 34 -16.43 12.99 -10.66
C GLU A 34 -15.53 12.03 -9.87
N VAL A 35 -16.00 11.52 -8.73
CA VAL A 35 -15.24 10.57 -7.90
C VAL A 35 -15.04 9.24 -8.62
N LEU A 36 -16.08 8.72 -9.28
CA LEU A 36 -15.99 7.47 -10.04
C LEU A 36 -15.04 7.61 -11.24
N GLU A 37 -15.10 8.71 -11.97
CA GLU A 37 -14.16 8.98 -13.07
C GLU A 37 -12.72 9.15 -12.56
N GLY A 38 -12.53 9.81 -11.42
CA GLY A 38 -11.24 9.98 -10.76
C GLY A 38 -10.55 8.67 -10.39
N ILE A 39 -11.33 7.66 -9.95
CA ILE A 39 -10.82 6.31 -9.67
C ILE A 39 -10.87 5.38 -10.89
N GLY A 40 -11.10 5.94 -12.08
CA GLY A 40 -10.86 5.29 -13.36
C GLY A 40 -12.06 4.67 -14.07
N PHE A 41 -13.30 4.91 -13.61
CA PHE A 41 -14.50 4.54 -14.37
C PHE A 41 -14.66 5.44 -15.60
N LYS A 42 -15.19 4.89 -16.70
CA LYS A 42 -15.60 5.70 -17.85
C LYS A 42 -17.03 6.16 -17.66
N THR A 43 -17.41 7.26 -18.29
CA THR A 43 -18.80 7.75 -18.28
C THR A 43 -19.81 6.68 -18.73
N SER A 44 -19.44 5.81 -19.67
CA SER A 44 -20.28 4.69 -20.12
C SER A 44 -20.38 3.53 -19.13
N ASP A 45 -19.53 3.48 -18.12
CA ASP A 45 -19.54 2.47 -17.06
C ASP A 45 -20.50 2.86 -15.92
N LEU A 46 -20.81 4.15 -15.75
CA LEU A 46 -21.58 4.67 -14.61
C LEU A 46 -23.03 4.14 -14.56
N GLU A 47 -23.61 3.85 -15.72
CA GLU A 47 -24.97 3.28 -15.85
C GLU A 47 -24.99 1.74 -15.81
N LYS A 48 -23.82 1.08 -15.74
CA LYS A 48 -23.75 -0.38 -15.77
C LYS A 48 -24.08 -0.97 -14.39
N PRO A 49 -24.82 -2.09 -14.33
CA PRO A 49 -25.08 -2.76 -13.06
C PRO A 49 -23.79 -3.22 -12.37
N LEU A 50 -23.63 -2.91 -11.08
CA LEU A 50 -22.42 -3.26 -10.29
C LEU A 50 -21.98 -4.74 -10.43
N ARG A 51 -22.94 -5.65 -10.57
CA ARG A 51 -22.70 -7.10 -10.74
C ARG A 51 -21.88 -7.45 -11.98
N THR A 52 -21.82 -6.59 -13.00
CA THR A 52 -21.04 -6.85 -14.23
C THR A 52 -19.55 -6.57 -14.08
N PHE A 53 -19.16 -5.86 -13.02
CA PHE A 53 -17.76 -5.52 -12.74
C PHE A 53 -17.03 -6.66 -12.01
N SER A 54 -15.71 -6.75 -12.22
CA SER A 54 -14.85 -7.68 -11.48
C SER A 54 -14.69 -7.26 -10.01
N GLY A 55 -14.10 -8.13 -9.17
CA GLY A 55 -13.89 -7.85 -7.75
C GLY A 55 -13.16 -6.53 -7.47
N GLY A 56 -12.05 -6.27 -8.16
CA GLY A 56 -11.27 -5.04 -8.00
C GLY A 56 -12.08 -3.78 -8.34
N TRP A 57 -12.83 -3.80 -9.44
CA TRP A 57 -13.72 -2.69 -9.79
C TRP A 57 -14.84 -2.47 -8.76
N ARG A 58 -15.41 -3.55 -8.18
CA ARG A 58 -16.41 -3.41 -7.10
C ARG A 58 -15.79 -2.78 -5.85
N MET A 59 -14.55 -3.14 -5.50
CA MET A 59 -13.81 -2.52 -4.40
C MET A 59 -13.60 -1.02 -4.63
N ARG A 60 -13.31 -0.61 -5.87
CA ARG A 60 -13.23 0.81 -6.24
C ARG A 60 -14.56 1.55 -6.05
N VAL A 61 -15.70 0.95 -6.40
CA VAL A 61 -17.01 1.55 -6.10
C VAL A 61 -17.21 1.74 -4.60
N MET A 62 -16.75 0.80 -3.78
CA MET A 62 -16.80 0.95 -2.32
C MET A 62 -15.92 2.11 -1.84
N LEU A 63 -14.72 2.27 -2.40
CA LEU A 63 -13.87 3.43 -2.14
C LEU A 63 -14.58 4.73 -2.53
N ALA A 64 -15.14 4.83 -3.75
CA ALA A 64 -15.91 6.00 -4.17
C ALA A 64 -17.03 6.36 -3.19
N LYS A 65 -17.79 5.35 -2.74
CA LYS A 65 -18.87 5.54 -1.77
C LYS A 65 -18.35 6.13 -0.45
N LEU A 66 -17.22 5.63 0.07
CA LEU A 66 -16.60 6.16 1.29
C LEU A 66 -16.11 7.60 1.12
N LEU A 67 -15.51 7.92 -0.03
CA LEU A 67 -15.06 9.30 -0.32
C LEU A 67 -16.24 10.27 -0.46
N LEU A 68 -17.38 9.82 -0.99
CA LEU A 68 -18.60 10.64 -1.07
C LEU A 68 -19.26 10.86 0.30
N GLU A 69 -19.15 9.89 1.20
CA GLU A 69 -19.72 9.98 2.56
C GLU A 69 -18.99 10.99 3.43
N LYS A 70 -17.70 11.25 3.15
CA LYS A 70 -16.84 12.20 3.88
C LYS A 70 -16.88 12.02 5.42
N PRO A 71 -16.60 10.81 5.94
CA PRO A 71 -16.58 10.57 7.38
C PRO A 71 -15.52 11.42 8.11
N SER A 72 -15.76 11.81 9.35
CA SER A 72 -14.78 12.58 10.15
C SER A 72 -13.44 11.83 10.36
N LEU A 73 -13.48 10.51 10.28
CA LEU A 73 -12.30 9.63 10.29
C LEU A 73 -12.43 8.61 9.15
N LEU A 74 -11.47 8.63 8.22
CA LEU A 74 -11.36 7.68 7.11
C LEU A 74 -10.23 6.70 7.40
N MET A 75 -10.53 5.40 7.40
CA MET A 75 -9.53 4.34 7.57
C MET A 75 -9.43 3.52 6.28
N LEU A 76 -8.24 3.46 5.70
CA LEU A 76 -7.97 2.77 4.43
C LEU A 76 -6.91 1.70 4.63
N ASP A 77 -7.23 0.48 4.23
CA ASP A 77 -6.32 -0.67 4.24
C ASP A 77 -5.92 -1.00 2.80
N GLU A 78 -4.66 -0.76 2.46
CA GLU A 78 -4.05 -0.91 1.13
C GLU A 78 -4.92 -0.32 -0.02
N PRO A 79 -5.23 0.99 0.00
CA PRO A 79 -6.16 1.59 -0.97
C PRO A 79 -5.61 1.68 -2.39
N THR A 80 -4.30 1.55 -2.59
CA THR A 80 -3.65 1.54 -3.90
C THR A 80 -3.81 0.21 -4.62
N ASN A 81 -4.21 -0.85 -3.91
CA ASN A 81 -4.41 -2.16 -4.50
C ASN A 81 -5.47 -2.10 -5.60
N HIS A 82 -5.17 -2.76 -6.71
CA HIS A 82 -6.03 -2.78 -7.89
C HIS A 82 -6.33 -1.40 -8.48
N LEU A 83 -5.60 -0.33 -8.15
CA LEU A 83 -5.66 0.97 -8.84
C LEU A 83 -4.56 1.06 -9.91
N ASP A 84 -4.82 1.77 -11.01
CA ASP A 84 -3.77 2.17 -11.94
C ASP A 84 -3.16 3.51 -11.50
N LEU A 85 -1.98 3.82 -12.04
CA LEU A 85 -1.21 5.00 -11.64
C LEU A 85 -2.01 6.32 -11.67
N PRO A 86 -2.83 6.62 -12.70
CA PRO A 86 -3.69 7.81 -12.68
C PRO A 86 -4.70 7.82 -11.54
N SER A 87 -5.33 6.68 -11.25
CA SER A 87 -6.30 6.58 -10.13
C SER A 87 -5.61 6.75 -8.79
N ILE A 88 -4.40 6.19 -8.62
CA ILE A 88 -3.58 6.38 -7.42
C ILE A 88 -3.30 7.87 -7.22
N GLN A 89 -2.81 8.57 -8.26
CA GLN A 89 -2.54 10.01 -8.19
C GLN A 89 -3.80 10.84 -7.87
N TRP A 90 -4.96 10.46 -8.40
CA TRP A 90 -6.21 11.12 -8.07
C TRP A 90 -6.57 10.94 -6.59
N VAL A 91 -6.47 9.70 -6.07
CA VAL A 91 -6.69 9.41 -4.64
C VAL A 91 -5.70 10.17 -3.77
N GLU A 92 -4.42 10.23 -4.15
CA GLU A 92 -3.41 10.99 -3.41
C GLU A 92 -3.79 12.47 -3.27
N ASN A 93 -4.21 13.09 -4.37
CA ASN A 93 -4.62 14.49 -4.38
C ASN A 93 -5.91 14.72 -3.60
N TYR A 94 -6.85 13.78 -3.65
CA TYR A 94 -8.07 13.83 -2.86
C TYR A 94 -7.76 13.75 -1.36
N LEU A 95 -6.89 12.83 -0.93
CA LEU A 95 -6.56 12.66 0.49
C LEU A 95 -5.77 13.84 1.06
N LYS A 96 -4.95 14.52 0.24
CA LYS A 96 -4.23 15.74 0.65
C LYS A 96 -5.15 16.90 1.05
N THR A 97 -6.33 16.99 0.44
CA THR A 97 -7.31 18.07 0.70
C THR A 97 -8.47 17.61 1.55
N TYR A 98 -8.39 16.40 2.12
CA TYR A 98 -9.43 15.85 2.97
C TYR A 98 -9.52 16.62 4.29
N GLU A 99 -10.71 17.12 4.62
CA GLU A 99 -10.92 17.93 5.83
C GLU A 99 -10.93 17.12 7.14
N GLY A 100 -11.17 15.81 7.05
CA GLY A 100 -11.19 14.90 8.21
C GLY A 100 -9.83 14.27 8.52
N ALA A 101 -9.81 13.39 9.52
CA ALA A 101 -8.64 12.57 9.80
C ALA A 101 -8.58 11.36 8.84
N VAL A 102 -7.38 11.03 8.36
CA VAL A 102 -7.16 9.84 7.52
C VAL A 102 -6.09 8.96 8.17
N VAL A 103 -6.39 7.67 8.29
CA VAL A 103 -5.44 6.62 8.67
C VAL A 103 -5.31 5.67 7.50
N VAL A 104 -4.09 5.52 6.99
CA VAL A 104 -3.81 4.66 5.84
C VAL A 104 -2.78 3.60 6.23
N VAL A 105 -3.07 2.35 5.90
CA VAL A 105 -2.09 1.26 5.82
C VAL A 105 -1.75 1.05 4.35
N SER A 106 -0.47 1.10 4.00
CA SER A 106 -0.02 0.90 2.62
C SER A 106 1.42 0.39 2.59
N HIS A 107 1.74 -0.46 1.62
CA HIS A 107 3.11 -0.82 1.28
C HIS A 107 3.71 0.06 0.17
N ASP A 108 2.91 0.95 -0.45
CA ASP A 108 3.38 1.90 -1.45
C ASP A 108 4.02 3.13 -0.80
N GLN A 109 5.35 3.16 -0.88
CA GLN A 109 6.18 4.22 -0.30
C GLN A 109 5.91 5.60 -0.93
N THR A 110 5.63 5.63 -2.23
CA THR A 110 5.41 6.89 -2.97
C THR A 110 4.06 7.47 -2.58
N PHE A 111 3.05 6.61 -2.50
CA PHE A 111 1.72 6.99 -2.04
C PHE A 111 1.75 7.55 -0.61
N LEU A 112 2.43 6.84 0.30
CA LEU A 112 2.59 7.28 1.68
C LEU A 112 3.31 8.64 1.73
N ASP A 113 4.41 8.79 1.01
CA ASP A 113 5.16 10.05 0.98
C ASP A 113 4.36 11.25 0.49
N ASN A 114 3.44 11.01 -0.44
CA ASN A 114 2.59 12.04 -0.99
C ASN A 114 1.40 12.37 -0.08
N CYS A 115 0.84 11.40 0.65
CA CYS A 115 -0.43 11.58 1.35
C CYS A 115 -0.32 11.92 2.84
N ILE A 116 0.73 11.45 3.51
CA ILE A 116 0.76 11.45 4.98
C ILE A 116 1.61 12.60 5.55
N SER A 117 1.25 13.03 6.75
CA SER A 117 1.99 14.02 7.54
C SER A 117 2.65 13.44 8.78
N SER A 118 2.34 12.20 9.13
CA SER A 118 2.94 11.46 10.23
C SER A 118 2.92 9.97 9.93
N THR A 119 3.91 9.24 10.44
CA THR A 119 4.04 7.78 10.28
C THR A 119 3.95 7.12 11.66
N VAL A 120 3.13 6.07 11.76
CA VAL A 120 3.07 5.23 12.97
C VAL A 120 3.74 3.91 12.65
N GLU A 121 4.87 3.66 13.30
CA GLU A 121 5.51 2.36 13.24
C GLU A 121 4.84 1.39 14.21
N VAL A 122 4.53 0.19 13.71
CA VAL A 122 4.07 -0.94 14.51
C VAL A 122 5.19 -1.97 14.56
N ALA A 123 5.94 -2.00 15.66
CA ALA A 123 7.06 -2.92 15.84
C ALA A 123 7.12 -3.39 17.30
N SER A 124 7.56 -4.62 17.55
CA SER A 124 7.72 -5.15 18.93
C SER A 124 6.50 -4.96 19.85
N GLN A 125 5.28 -5.05 19.30
CA GLN A 125 4.01 -4.80 20.02
C GLN A 125 3.86 -3.37 20.57
N THR A 126 4.65 -2.42 20.09
CA THR A 126 4.57 -1.01 20.42
C THR A 126 4.20 -0.17 19.19
N LEU A 127 3.63 1.00 19.45
CA LEU A 127 3.32 2.01 18.44
C LEU A 127 4.23 3.21 18.67
N THR A 128 5.07 3.52 17.69
CA THR A 128 5.98 4.66 17.74
C THR A 128 5.58 5.68 16.68
N LEU A 129 5.26 6.89 17.11
CA LEU A 129 4.89 7.99 16.21
C LEU A 129 6.14 8.73 15.74
N TYR A 130 6.21 8.94 14.43
CA TYR A 130 7.23 9.74 13.75
C TYR A 130 6.54 10.92 13.03
N PRO A 131 6.95 12.17 13.31
CA PRO A 131 6.43 13.32 12.58
C PRO A 131 6.99 13.32 11.15
N GLY A 132 6.18 13.62 10.13
CA GLY A 132 6.63 13.66 8.74
C GLY A 132 6.21 12.44 7.91
N ASN A 133 6.68 12.44 6.67
CA ASN A 133 6.34 11.43 5.68
C ASN A 133 7.16 10.13 5.85
N TYR A 134 6.94 9.16 4.97
CA TYR A 134 7.52 7.83 5.08
C TYR A 134 9.04 7.83 4.84
N SER A 135 9.53 8.63 3.90
CA SER A 135 10.96 8.83 3.66
C SER A 135 11.66 9.41 4.88
N PHE A 136 11.08 10.44 5.51
CA PHE A 136 11.61 11.01 6.75
C PHE A 136 11.63 9.98 7.90
N TYR A 137 10.55 9.19 8.05
CA TYR A 137 10.50 8.10 9.02
C TYR A 137 11.67 7.12 8.86
N LYS A 138 12.00 6.71 7.63
CA LYS A 138 13.11 5.78 7.40
C LYS A 138 14.45 6.33 7.88
N GLU A 139 14.73 7.60 7.58
CA GLU A 139 15.97 8.25 8.00
C GLU A 139 16.02 8.36 9.52
N GLU A 140 14.96 8.89 10.16
CA GLU A 140 14.89 9.04 11.61
C GLU A 140 14.97 7.68 12.33
N LYS A 141 14.37 6.63 11.76
CA LYS A 141 14.45 5.28 12.32
C LYS A 141 15.89 4.77 12.35
N VAL A 142 16.67 4.96 11.29
CA VAL A 142 18.08 4.56 11.25
C VAL A 142 18.88 5.29 12.33
N GLU A 143 18.72 6.61 12.43
CA GLU A 143 19.42 7.39 13.46
C GLU A 143 19.04 6.95 14.89
N ARG A 144 17.75 6.72 15.15
CA ARG A 144 17.29 6.22 16.46
C ARG A 144 17.84 4.84 16.78
N MET A 145 17.89 3.94 15.80
CA MET A 145 18.47 2.61 15.95
C MET A 145 19.97 2.70 16.28
N GLU A 146 20.72 3.57 15.61
CA GLU A 146 22.15 3.78 15.90
C GLU A 146 22.38 4.34 17.31
N ILE A 147 21.58 5.32 17.74
CA ILE A 147 21.65 5.88 19.09
C ILE A 147 21.35 4.80 20.14
N GLN A 148 20.29 4.01 19.92
CA GLN A 148 19.91 2.93 20.83
C GLN A 148 20.98 1.84 20.90
N GLN A 149 21.56 1.45 19.77
CA GLN A 149 22.63 0.46 19.70
C GLN A 149 23.87 0.93 20.47
N ASN A 150 24.29 2.19 20.26
CA ASN A 150 25.42 2.78 20.99
C ASN A 150 25.15 2.84 22.50
N ALA A 151 23.93 3.21 22.91
CA ALA A 151 23.52 3.22 24.32
C ALA A 151 23.55 1.81 24.93
N TYR A 152 23.07 0.81 24.20
CA TYR A 152 23.11 -0.59 24.59
C TYR A 152 24.56 -1.07 24.78
N GLU A 153 25.45 -0.84 23.80
CA GLU A 153 26.85 -1.24 23.88
C GLU A 153 27.59 -0.61 25.07
N ASN A 154 27.39 0.70 25.28
CA ASN A 154 27.96 1.42 26.41
C ASN A 154 27.45 0.85 27.75
N GLN A 155 26.16 0.54 27.85
CA GLN A 155 25.59 -0.08 29.05
C GLN A 155 26.17 -1.49 29.28
N GLN A 156 26.28 -2.31 28.24
CA GLN A 156 26.87 -3.65 28.34
C GLN A 156 28.34 -3.61 28.77
N GLN A 157 29.12 -2.65 28.25
CA GLN A 157 30.50 -2.44 28.69
C GLN A 157 30.56 -2.05 30.18
N MET A 158 29.67 -1.15 30.62
CA MET A 158 29.58 -0.73 32.02
C MET A 158 29.19 -1.89 32.95
N ILE A 159 28.21 -2.70 32.55
CA ILE A 159 27.78 -3.90 33.28
C ILE A 159 28.96 -4.87 33.40
N LYS A 160 29.62 -5.20 32.29
CA LYS A 160 30.77 -6.12 32.26
C LYS A 160 31.94 -5.64 33.14
N GLN A 161 32.23 -4.35 33.15
CA GLN A 161 33.25 -3.78 34.04
C GLN A 161 32.85 -3.87 35.52
N THR A 162 31.57 -3.62 35.81
CA THR A 162 31.02 -3.67 37.18
C THR A 162 31.01 -5.10 37.71
N GLU A 163 30.61 -6.07 36.88
CA GLU A 163 30.64 -7.50 37.19
C GLU A 163 32.07 -7.98 37.46
N LYS A 164 33.04 -7.63 36.60
CA LYS A 164 34.47 -7.95 36.82
C LYS A 164 34.99 -7.38 38.13
N PHE A 165 34.56 -6.17 38.51
CA PHE A 165 34.92 -5.58 39.80
C PHE A 165 34.31 -6.37 40.97
N ILE A 166 33.01 -6.70 40.88
CA ILE A 166 32.30 -7.49 41.88
C ILE A 166 33.01 -8.84 42.07
N GLU A 167 33.32 -9.54 40.97
CA GLU A 167 33.99 -10.84 41.00
C GLU A 167 35.38 -10.76 41.63
N ARG A 168 36.21 -9.80 41.19
CA ARG A 168 37.59 -9.62 41.71
C ARG A 168 37.63 -9.28 43.20
N PHE A 169 36.65 -8.54 43.71
CA PHE A 169 36.68 -8.03 45.09
C PHE A 169 35.65 -8.69 46.02
N ARG A 170 34.89 -9.69 45.56
CA ARG A 170 33.85 -10.40 46.33
C ARG A 170 34.38 -10.97 47.65
N ALA A 171 35.60 -11.51 47.66
CA ALA A 171 36.21 -12.13 48.83
C ALA A 171 36.96 -11.14 49.75
N LYS A 172 37.09 -9.85 49.36
CA LYS A 172 37.91 -8.87 50.08
C LYS A 172 37.06 -8.05 51.06
N ALA A 173 37.18 -8.33 52.35
CA ALA A 173 36.37 -7.69 53.41
C ALA A 173 36.41 -6.15 53.38
N THR A 174 37.56 -5.54 53.08
CA THR A 174 37.72 -4.07 52.98
C THR A 174 36.92 -3.42 51.85
N LYS A 175 36.44 -4.19 50.87
CA LYS A 175 35.66 -3.71 49.72
C LYS A 175 34.21 -4.19 49.72
N SER A 176 33.77 -4.89 50.78
CA SER A 176 32.43 -5.47 50.89
C SER A 176 31.30 -4.46 50.63
N ASN A 177 31.33 -3.29 51.26
CA ASN A 177 30.29 -2.25 51.06
C ASN A 177 30.24 -1.74 49.61
N GLN A 178 31.39 -1.61 48.93
CA GLN A 178 31.43 -1.17 47.53
C GLN A 178 30.89 -2.25 46.58
N VAL A 179 31.16 -3.52 46.86
CA VAL A 179 30.62 -4.66 46.11
C VAL A 179 29.09 -4.73 46.26
N GLN A 180 28.59 -4.67 47.50
CA GLN A 180 27.16 -4.68 47.78
C GLN A 180 26.41 -3.51 47.14
N SER A 181 26.99 -2.31 47.16
CA SER A 181 26.41 -1.14 46.50
C SER A 181 26.31 -1.32 44.98
N ARG A 182 27.33 -1.90 44.33
CA ARG A 182 27.34 -2.13 42.88
C ARG A 182 26.39 -3.24 42.45
N ILE A 183 26.23 -4.30 43.26
CA ILE A 183 25.22 -5.35 43.02
C ILE A 183 23.82 -4.72 43.03
N LYS A 184 23.49 -3.91 44.05
CA LYS A 184 22.19 -3.22 44.12
C LYS A 184 21.98 -2.22 42.98
N ALA A 185 23.04 -1.57 42.51
CA ALA A 185 22.97 -0.66 41.37
C ALA A 185 22.68 -1.40 40.06
N LEU A 186 23.26 -2.59 39.85
CA LEU A 186 22.96 -3.44 38.69
C LEU A 186 21.53 -3.99 38.73
N ASP A 187 21.04 -4.43 39.89
CA ASP A 187 19.67 -4.95 40.05
C ASP A 187 18.58 -3.89 39.80
N ARG A 188 18.88 -2.61 40.06
CA ARG A 188 17.95 -1.50 39.85
C ARG A 188 18.12 -0.79 38.51
N MET A 189 19.08 -1.22 37.70
CA MET A 189 19.37 -0.56 36.42
C MET A 189 18.33 -0.98 35.39
N ASP A 190 17.66 0.01 34.78
CA ASP A 190 16.82 -0.22 33.60
C ASP A 190 17.72 -0.60 32.43
N LYS A 191 17.52 -1.81 31.89
CA LYS A 191 18.31 -2.33 30.78
C LYS A 191 17.81 -1.74 29.48
N VAL A 192 18.72 -1.16 28.72
CA VAL A 192 18.46 -0.79 27.33
C VAL A 192 18.24 -2.10 26.56
N HIS A 193 17.18 -2.15 25.77
CA HIS A 193 16.91 -3.29 24.92
C HIS A 193 17.85 -3.28 23.72
N GLU A 194 18.36 -4.47 23.37
CA GLU A 194 19.12 -4.67 22.14
C GLU A 194 18.28 -4.28 20.93
N VAL A 195 18.89 -3.63 19.95
CA VAL A 195 18.22 -3.33 18.69
C VAL A 195 18.13 -4.63 17.90
N VAL A 196 16.93 -5.20 17.83
CA VAL A 196 16.66 -6.35 16.97
C VAL A 196 16.37 -5.82 15.57
N ASN A 197 17.27 -6.11 14.63
CA ASN A 197 17.04 -5.77 13.24
C ASN A 197 16.11 -6.83 12.60
N ASP A 198 14.81 -6.53 12.59
CA ASP A 198 13.78 -7.36 11.96
C ASP A 198 13.71 -7.19 10.43
N GLU A 199 14.64 -6.44 9.81
CA GLU A 199 14.69 -6.32 8.35
C GLU A 199 15.08 -7.67 7.71
N VAL A 200 14.05 -8.43 7.34
CA VAL A 200 14.22 -9.63 6.51
C VAL A 200 14.67 -9.19 5.12
N SER A 201 15.99 -9.15 4.91
CA SER A 201 16.55 -8.92 3.57
C SER A 201 16.36 -10.16 2.70
N VAL A 202 15.31 -10.16 1.88
CA VAL A 202 15.09 -11.23 0.90
C VAL A 202 15.93 -10.94 -0.34
N ASN A 203 17.05 -11.64 -0.49
CA ASN A 203 17.89 -11.53 -1.69
C ASN A 203 17.39 -12.45 -2.80
N PHE A 204 16.55 -11.93 -3.69
CA PHE A 204 16.11 -12.64 -4.89
C PHE A 204 17.20 -12.65 -5.96
N LYS A 205 17.94 -13.76 -6.06
CA LYS A 205 18.87 -14.00 -7.17
C LYS A 205 18.27 -14.99 -8.16
N PHE A 206 17.90 -14.49 -9.33
CA PHE A 206 17.52 -15.34 -10.45
C PHE A 206 18.77 -15.92 -11.11
N LYS A 207 18.91 -17.25 -11.10
CA LYS A 207 19.96 -17.95 -11.82
C LYS A 207 19.40 -18.44 -13.14
N PHE A 208 19.94 -17.94 -14.24
CA PHE A 208 19.60 -18.41 -15.58
C PHE A 208 20.67 -19.39 -16.06
N SER A 209 20.27 -20.62 -16.39
CA SER A 209 21.17 -21.66 -16.89
C SER A 209 21.47 -21.54 -18.39
N GLN A 210 20.57 -20.90 -19.14
CA GLN A 210 20.67 -20.74 -20.59
C GLN A 210 21.00 -19.29 -20.95
N LYS A 211 22.01 -19.08 -21.79
CA LYS A 211 22.30 -17.77 -22.37
C LYS A 211 21.37 -17.54 -23.56
N SER A 212 20.53 -16.52 -23.51
CA SER A 212 19.74 -16.10 -24.67
C SER A 212 20.64 -15.46 -25.74
N GLY A 213 20.16 -15.49 -27.00
CA GLY A 213 20.74 -14.73 -28.10
C GLY A 213 20.68 -13.21 -27.87
N ARG A 214 21.26 -12.42 -28.77
CA ARG A 214 21.16 -10.95 -28.73
C ARG A 214 19.71 -10.51 -28.85
N ASP A 215 19.00 -11.07 -29.82
CA ASP A 215 17.59 -10.81 -30.05
C ASP A 215 16.77 -11.86 -29.31
N VAL A 216 15.90 -11.41 -28.41
CA VAL A 216 15.04 -12.26 -27.60
C VAL A 216 13.64 -12.35 -28.21
N VAL A 217 13.10 -11.22 -28.69
CA VAL A 217 11.84 -11.16 -29.43
C VAL A 217 12.00 -10.23 -30.63
N ILE A 218 11.51 -10.66 -31.79
CA ILE A 218 11.39 -9.82 -32.98
C ILE A 218 9.94 -9.90 -33.44
N LEU A 219 9.23 -8.78 -33.37
CA LEU A 219 7.93 -8.59 -33.98
C LEU A 219 8.16 -7.86 -35.29
N ASP A 220 7.73 -8.44 -36.41
CA ASP A 220 7.74 -7.80 -37.71
C ASP A 220 6.31 -7.73 -38.27
N GLN A 221 5.75 -6.52 -38.33
CA GLN A 221 4.39 -6.25 -38.83
C GLN A 221 3.30 -7.11 -38.19
N VAL A 222 3.47 -7.46 -36.91
CA VAL A 222 2.57 -8.39 -36.23
C VAL A 222 1.25 -7.70 -35.88
N SER A 223 0.14 -8.40 -36.14
CA SER A 223 -1.19 -8.01 -35.72
C SER A 223 -1.84 -9.14 -34.94
N LYS A 224 -2.43 -8.85 -33.78
CA LYS A 224 -3.08 -9.84 -32.92
C LYS A 224 -4.32 -9.24 -32.26
N ALA A 225 -5.40 -9.99 -32.26
CA ALA A 225 -6.63 -9.66 -31.56
C ALA A 225 -7.19 -10.89 -30.81
N TYR A 226 -7.92 -10.64 -29.72
CA TYR A 226 -8.70 -11.63 -28.99
C TYR A 226 -10.17 -11.20 -28.99
N GLY A 227 -10.96 -11.75 -29.92
CA GLY A 227 -12.31 -11.23 -30.20
C GLY A 227 -12.21 -9.79 -30.72
N ASP A 228 -13.00 -8.89 -30.12
CA ASP A 228 -13.01 -7.46 -30.47
C ASP A 228 -11.80 -6.69 -29.90
N LEU A 229 -11.01 -7.32 -29.03
CA LEU A 229 -9.87 -6.67 -28.38
C LEU A 229 -8.61 -6.80 -29.25
N VAL A 230 -8.28 -5.72 -29.98
CA VAL A 230 -7.03 -5.61 -30.74
C VAL A 230 -5.87 -5.32 -29.79
N ILE A 231 -4.89 -6.23 -29.76
CA ILE A 231 -3.71 -6.15 -28.88
C ILE A 231 -2.51 -5.56 -29.63
N LEU A 232 -2.27 -6.02 -30.86
CA LEU A 232 -1.22 -5.51 -31.74
C LEU A 232 -1.83 -5.20 -33.10
N LYS A 233 -1.38 -4.12 -33.74
CA LYS A 233 -1.81 -3.73 -35.08
C LYS A 233 -0.59 -3.26 -35.86
N ASN A 234 -0.20 -4.05 -36.86
CA ASN A 234 0.95 -3.81 -37.73
C ASN A 234 2.19 -3.32 -36.95
N THR A 235 2.49 -4.02 -35.85
CA THR A 235 3.51 -3.57 -34.90
C THR A 235 4.83 -4.26 -35.18
N THR A 236 5.87 -3.46 -35.36
CA THR A 236 7.26 -3.92 -35.45
C THR A 236 8.01 -3.49 -34.19
N ALA A 237 8.64 -4.44 -33.50
CA ALA A 237 9.39 -4.19 -32.27
C ALA A 237 10.50 -5.23 -32.11
N ARG A 238 11.59 -4.85 -31.46
CA ARG A 238 12.72 -5.73 -31.17
C ARG A 238 13.07 -5.61 -29.70
N ILE A 239 13.17 -6.75 -29.04
CA ILE A 239 13.57 -6.87 -27.63
C ILE A 239 14.90 -7.58 -27.60
N GLU A 240 15.94 -6.89 -27.12
CA GLU A 240 17.28 -7.42 -26.99
C GLU A 240 17.56 -7.94 -25.56
N ARG A 241 18.57 -8.79 -25.44
CA ARG A 241 18.98 -9.33 -24.15
C ARG A 241 19.50 -8.22 -23.24
N GLY A 242 18.84 -8.05 -22.10
CA GLY A 242 19.18 -7.05 -21.09
C GLY A 242 18.17 -5.90 -21.02
N ASP A 243 17.25 -5.82 -21.99
CA ASP A 243 16.18 -4.84 -21.97
C ASP A 243 15.26 -5.07 -20.77
N LYS A 244 14.87 -3.96 -20.12
CA LYS A 244 13.88 -3.93 -19.06
C LYS A 244 12.62 -3.30 -19.61
N ILE A 245 11.57 -4.09 -19.73
CA ILE A 245 10.32 -3.66 -20.38
C ILE A 245 9.22 -3.64 -19.33
N ALA A 246 8.52 -2.51 -19.25
CA ALA A 246 7.31 -2.35 -18.44
C ALA A 246 6.10 -2.28 -19.37
N LEU A 247 5.10 -3.14 -19.14
CA LEU A 247 3.83 -3.10 -19.86
C LEU A 247 2.83 -2.24 -19.08
N ILE A 248 2.59 -1.03 -19.58
CA ILE A 248 1.68 -0.06 -18.96
C ILE A 248 0.37 -0.05 -19.75
N GLY A 249 -0.76 -0.20 -19.06
CA GLY A 249 -2.08 -0.14 -19.68
C GLY A 249 -3.08 0.52 -18.74
N ALA A 250 -3.99 1.33 -19.31
CA ALA A 250 -5.09 1.95 -18.57
C ALA A 250 -6.11 0.91 -18.06
N ASN A 251 -6.94 1.32 -17.10
CA ASN A 251 -7.96 0.48 -16.45
C ASN A 251 -8.82 -0.36 -17.41
N GLY A 252 -9.08 -1.61 -17.01
CA GLY A 252 -9.75 -2.63 -17.81
C GLY A 252 -8.83 -3.37 -18.80
N GLY A 253 -7.56 -2.94 -18.90
CA GLY A 253 -6.53 -3.55 -19.73
C GLY A 253 -5.79 -4.74 -19.11
N GLU A 254 -6.23 -5.29 -17.97
CA GLU A 254 -5.64 -6.53 -17.40
C GLU A 254 -5.68 -7.67 -18.41
N LYS A 255 -6.83 -7.84 -19.08
CA LYS A 255 -6.99 -8.79 -20.18
C LYS A 255 -6.05 -8.46 -21.33
N SER A 256 -5.87 -7.18 -21.67
CA SER A 256 -4.95 -6.76 -22.73
C SER A 256 -3.48 -6.99 -22.38
N ARG A 257 -3.10 -6.77 -21.12
CA ARG A 257 -1.74 -7.00 -20.61
C ARG A 257 -1.41 -8.47 -20.56
N VAL A 258 -2.32 -9.29 -20.02
CA VAL A 258 -2.18 -10.76 -20.04
C VAL A 258 -2.22 -11.29 -21.46
N ALA A 259 -3.08 -10.75 -22.34
CA ALA A 259 -3.13 -11.15 -23.75
C ALA A 259 -1.86 -10.76 -24.52
N LEU A 260 -1.32 -9.56 -24.27
CA LEU A 260 -0.05 -9.10 -24.86
C LEU A 260 1.11 -9.96 -24.34
N ALA A 261 1.20 -10.16 -23.03
CA ALA A 261 2.22 -11.00 -22.44
C ALA A 261 2.10 -12.45 -22.93
N LYS A 262 0.90 -13.02 -23.02
CA LYS A 262 0.66 -14.33 -23.66
C LYS A 262 1.08 -14.35 -25.12
N THR A 263 0.84 -13.28 -25.88
CA THR A 263 1.25 -13.21 -27.29
C THR A 263 2.78 -13.18 -27.41
N LEU A 264 3.46 -12.46 -26.51
CA LEU A 264 4.92 -12.43 -26.45
C LEU A 264 5.51 -13.77 -25.94
N ILE A 265 4.81 -14.47 -25.05
CA ILE A 265 5.27 -15.71 -24.39
C ILE A 265 4.92 -16.97 -25.19
N SER A 266 3.80 -17.00 -25.91
CA SER A 266 3.45 -18.15 -26.75
C SER A 266 4.47 -18.36 -27.87
N GLU A 267 5.23 -17.32 -28.23
CA GLU A 267 6.36 -17.40 -29.16
C GLU A 267 7.73 -17.45 -28.45
N ALA A 268 7.81 -17.15 -27.15
CA ALA A 268 9.06 -17.16 -26.37
C ALA A 268 8.89 -17.72 -24.94
N ASN A 269 9.66 -18.76 -24.60
CA ASN A 269 9.67 -19.39 -23.27
C ASN A 269 9.99 -18.39 -22.13
N PHE A 270 8.97 -17.87 -21.43
CA PHE A 270 9.13 -17.11 -20.19
C PHE A 270 8.01 -17.41 -19.18
N LEU A 271 8.35 -17.25 -17.89
CA LEU A 271 7.45 -17.43 -16.75
C LEU A 271 6.84 -16.07 -16.35
N LEU A 272 5.52 -15.95 -16.43
CA LEU A 272 4.76 -14.80 -15.90
C LEU A 272 4.53 -15.04 -14.40
N LEU A 273 5.06 -14.17 -13.55
CA LEU A 273 4.61 -14.03 -12.16
C LEU A 273 3.61 -12.87 -12.15
N ASP A 274 2.33 -13.21 -12.23
CA ASP A 274 1.23 -12.28 -11.95
C ASP A 274 0.67 -12.66 -10.58
N GLU A 275 0.31 -11.68 -9.77
CA GLU A 275 -0.35 -11.93 -8.48
C GLU A 275 -1.67 -12.70 -8.70
N PRO A 276 -2.11 -13.54 -7.75
CA PRO A 276 -3.19 -14.47 -7.97
C PRO A 276 -4.52 -13.74 -8.17
N THR A 277 -4.85 -13.43 -9.43
CA THR A 277 -6.23 -13.16 -9.84
C THR A 277 -6.95 -14.50 -9.81
N ASN A 278 -7.49 -14.83 -8.64
CA ASN A 278 -8.46 -15.90 -8.49
C ASN A 278 -9.53 -15.77 -9.58
N HIS A 279 -9.78 -16.89 -10.28
CA HIS A 279 -10.73 -17.06 -11.40
C HIS A 279 -10.17 -16.87 -12.81
N LEU A 280 -9.22 -17.72 -13.19
CA LEU A 280 -9.17 -18.24 -14.56
C LEU A 280 -9.13 -19.78 -14.47
N ASP A 281 -10.28 -20.41 -14.72
CA ASP A 281 -10.34 -21.86 -14.92
C ASP A 281 -9.44 -22.23 -16.11
N PHE A 282 -8.38 -22.97 -15.83
CA PHE A 282 -7.46 -23.49 -16.82
C PHE A 282 -8.06 -24.76 -17.43
N GLN A 283 -8.63 -24.66 -18.63
CA GLN A 283 -8.65 -25.80 -19.54
C GLN A 283 -7.46 -25.68 -20.49
N SER A 284 -6.45 -26.52 -20.27
CA SER A 284 -5.35 -26.71 -21.19
C SER A 284 -5.85 -27.40 -22.46
N VAL A 285 -5.90 -26.68 -23.58
CA VAL A 285 -5.92 -27.32 -24.90
C VAL A 285 -4.48 -27.39 -25.38
N LYS A 286 -3.94 -28.62 -25.44
CA LYS A 286 -2.66 -28.89 -26.09
C LYS A 286 -2.82 -28.72 -27.60
N PHE A 287 -1.94 -27.95 -28.21
CA PHE A 287 -1.50 -28.12 -29.60
C PHE A 287 -0.01 -28.41 -29.59
#